data_AF-A0A812IP56-F1
#
_entry.id   AF-A0A812IP56-F1
#
_cell.length_a   1.000
_cell.length_b   1.000
_cell.length_c   1.000
_cell.angle_alpha   90.00
_cell.angle_beta   90.00
_cell.angle_gamma   90.00
#
_symmetry.space_group_name_H-M   'P 1'
#
loop_
_entity.id
_entity.type
_entity.pdbx_description
1 polymer ?
#
loop_
_entity_poly.entity_id
_entity_poly.type
_entity_poly.pdbx_seq_one_letter_code
_entity_poly.pdbx_strand_id
1 'polypeptide(L)'
;MEVEVLRHNGIPESSILSIRVGSTRRQVQVSQLDRPLKFPTKLEECSSVKVEILDVAGTARVSCSASTSEYSIPLESPLEGEGSTGMEVGLRLSGAGADASHSAAEELEKRREEDAKSYLEKHGLTSFMQFLIQSLMKDKPEDPYKFLQRQVTKKMMIAELSSGGSADQKLEEVLSKLSSEVTDCVPAEQLHDLQKQAEEVGEQLRKDNKELRETLDMLKSRYRSLIAENSELAQQVGEAGEGSDLVSMQDDVGKMVSENALLVSELTSN
;
A
#
# COMPACT_ATOMS: atom_id res chain seq x y z
N MET A 1 -13.01 21.13 1.25
CA MET A 1 -13.96 19.99 1.24
C MET A 1 -14.12 19.49 2.67
N GLU A 2 -15.30 18.98 3.02
CA GLU A 2 -15.54 18.33 4.32
C GLU A 2 -15.92 16.87 4.06
N VAL A 3 -15.39 15.96 4.86
CA VAL A 3 -15.66 14.52 4.79
C VAL A 3 -16.29 14.08 6.10
N GLU A 4 -17.52 13.60 6.02
CA GLU A 4 -18.25 13.05 7.16
C GLU A 4 -18.36 11.53 7.04
N VAL A 5 -18.12 10.82 8.13
CA VAL A 5 -18.22 9.37 8.18
C VAL A 5 -19.61 9.01 8.68
N LEU A 6 -20.46 8.56 7.78
CA LEU A 6 -21.87 8.29 8.10
C LEU A 6 -22.07 6.98 8.88
N ARG A 7 -21.19 6.00 8.68
CA ARG A 7 -21.25 4.68 9.33
C ARG A 7 -19.91 3.98 9.29
N HIS A 8 -19.66 3.15 10.29
CA HIS A 8 -18.65 2.11 10.28
C HIS A 8 -19.23 0.84 10.90
N ASN A 9 -18.71 -0.32 10.52
CA ASN A 9 -19.09 -1.60 11.11
C ASN A 9 -17.84 -2.49 11.18
N GLY A 10 -17.67 -3.22 12.28
CA GLY A 10 -16.53 -4.11 12.50
C GLY A 10 -15.18 -3.39 12.71
N ILE A 11 -15.20 -2.08 13.02
CA ILE A 11 -13.98 -1.31 13.33
C ILE A 11 -13.93 -1.06 14.83
N PRO A 12 -12.87 -1.49 15.54
CA PRO A 12 -12.72 -1.22 16.96
C PRO A 12 -12.70 0.28 17.27
N GLU A 13 -13.30 0.67 18.40
CA GLU A 13 -13.34 2.09 18.83
C GLU A 13 -11.96 2.65 19.20
N SER A 14 -11.01 1.78 19.52
CA SER A 14 -9.61 2.10 19.81
C SER A 14 -8.77 2.34 18.56
N SER A 15 -9.23 1.94 17.37
CA SER A 15 -8.53 2.15 16.12
C SER A 15 -8.57 3.62 15.69
N ILE A 16 -7.60 4.00 14.86
CA ILE A 16 -7.50 5.33 14.25
C ILE A 16 -7.93 5.23 12.79
N LEU A 17 -9.00 5.96 12.44
CA LEU A 17 -9.39 6.16 11.05
C LEU A 17 -8.49 7.21 10.42
N SER A 18 -7.85 6.86 9.32
CA SER A 18 -7.03 7.79 8.55
C SER A 18 -7.60 8.00 7.15
N ILE A 19 -7.93 9.25 6.82
CA ILE A 19 -8.43 9.64 5.51
C ILE A 19 -7.42 10.57 4.84
N ARG A 20 -7.01 10.24 3.61
CA ARG A 20 -6.14 11.06 2.77
C ARG A 20 -6.88 11.51 1.53
N VAL A 21 -6.81 12.82 1.25
CA VAL A 21 -7.35 13.48 0.06
C VAL A 21 -6.21 14.30 -0.55
N GLY A 22 -5.76 13.91 -1.75
CA GLY A 22 -4.56 14.50 -2.35
C GLY A 22 -3.33 14.37 -1.44
N SER A 23 -2.71 15.50 -1.10
CA SER A 23 -1.56 15.58 -0.19
C SER A 23 -1.96 15.63 1.30
N THR A 24 -3.23 15.92 1.62
CA THR A 24 -3.65 16.12 3.01
C THR A 24 -4.12 14.83 3.65
N ARG A 25 -3.56 14.49 4.81
CA ARG A 25 -3.98 13.37 5.66
C ARG A 25 -4.67 13.90 6.92
N ARG A 26 -5.83 13.34 7.26
CA ARG A 26 -6.51 13.55 8.54
C ARG A 26 -6.62 12.20 9.26
N GLN A 27 -6.46 12.24 10.58
CA GLN A 27 -6.54 11.08 11.44
C GLN A 27 -7.45 11.43 12.61
N VAL A 28 -8.32 10.49 12.98
CA VAL A 28 -9.24 10.63 14.11
C VAL A 28 -9.44 9.24 14.73
N GLN A 29 -9.54 9.16 16.06
CA GLN A 29 -9.96 7.92 16.69
C GLN A 29 -11.41 7.60 16.31
N VAL A 30 -11.73 6.32 16.15
CA VAL A 30 -13.06 5.90 15.74
C VAL A 30 -14.12 6.35 16.76
N SER A 31 -13.79 6.32 18.05
CA SER A 31 -14.61 6.86 19.15
C SER A 31 -14.88 8.38 19.08
N GLN A 32 -14.23 9.13 18.19
CA GLN A 32 -14.32 10.59 18.07
C GLN A 32 -14.81 11.05 16.69
N LEU A 33 -15.49 10.18 15.94
CA LEU A 33 -15.95 10.44 14.57
C LEU A 33 -17.14 11.42 14.44
N ASP A 34 -17.54 12.09 15.51
CA ASP A 34 -18.72 12.95 15.59
C ASP A 34 -18.64 14.24 14.75
N ARG A 35 -17.50 14.53 14.11
CA ARG A 35 -17.26 15.79 13.41
C ARG A 35 -16.73 15.58 11.99
N PRO A 36 -17.24 16.34 11.00
CA PRO A 36 -16.68 16.34 9.66
C PRO A 36 -15.20 16.74 9.64
N LEU A 37 -14.41 15.98 8.89
CA LEU A 37 -12.99 16.22 8.68
C LEU A 37 -12.79 17.23 7.55
N LYS A 38 -12.10 18.33 7.84
CA LYS A 38 -11.87 19.41 6.86
C LYS A 38 -10.57 19.21 6.08
N PHE A 39 -10.70 19.27 4.75
CA PHE A 39 -9.60 19.18 3.79
C PHE A 39 -9.45 20.47 2.99
N PRO A 40 -8.22 20.99 2.82
CA PRO A 40 -7.92 22.19 2.04
C PRO A 40 -7.88 21.90 0.54
N THR A 41 -8.84 21.12 0.04
CA THR A 41 -8.97 20.75 -1.38
C THR A 41 -10.41 21.00 -1.79
N LYS A 42 -10.63 21.45 -3.03
CA LYS A 42 -11.99 21.59 -3.57
C LYS A 42 -12.53 20.21 -3.96
N LEU A 43 -13.85 20.06 -3.94
CA LEU A 43 -14.49 18.79 -4.30
C LEU A 43 -14.18 18.38 -5.76
N GLU A 44 -14.13 19.36 -6.66
CA GLU A 44 -13.86 19.17 -8.10
C GLU A 44 -12.42 18.70 -8.39
N GLU A 45 -11.47 18.98 -7.49
CA GLU A 45 -10.06 18.61 -7.61
C GLU A 45 -9.76 17.24 -6.96
N CYS A 46 -10.74 16.65 -6.27
CA CYS A 46 -10.60 15.39 -5.56
C CYS A 46 -10.81 14.19 -6.50
N SER A 47 -9.73 13.64 -7.06
CA SER A 47 -9.80 12.45 -7.91
C SER A 47 -9.92 11.15 -7.12
N SER A 48 -9.42 11.10 -5.88
CA SER A 48 -9.43 9.89 -5.04
C SER A 48 -9.36 10.22 -3.55
N VAL A 49 -9.95 9.34 -2.74
CA VAL A 49 -9.90 9.37 -1.28
C VAL A 49 -9.34 8.03 -0.81
N LYS A 50 -8.23 8.06 -0.08
CA LYS A 50 -7.64 6.86 0.51
C LYS A 50 -8.05 6.77 1.98
N VAL A 51 -8.59 5.63 2.38
CA VAL A 51 -9.01 5.35 3.76
C VAL A 51 -8.18 4.19 4.31
N GLU A 52 -7.61 4.36 5.49
CA GLU A 52 -6.81 3.35 6.20
C GLU A 52 -7.31 3.25 7.65
N ILE A 53 -7.36 2.03 8.18
CA ILE A 53 -7.58 1.76 9.61
C ILE A 53 -6.25 1.40 10.23
N LEU A 54 -5.89 2.07 11.32
CA LEU A 54 -4.63 1.87 12.03
C LEU A 54 -4.93 1.43 13.45
N ASP A 55 -4.25 0.39 13.92
CA ASP A 55 -4.33 -0.03 15.32
C ASP A 55 -3.20 0.57 16.16
N VAL A 56 -3.54 0.89 17.41
CA VAL A 56 -2.59 1.45 18.37
C VAL A 56 -1.77 0.30 18.95
N ALA A 57 -0.52 0.16 18.49
CA ALA A 57 0.41 -0.84 19.00
C ALA A 57 1.04 -0.45 20.35
N GLY A 58 1.05 0.84 20.69
CA GLY A 58 1.52 1.31 21.98
C GLY A 58 1.28 2.80 22.22
N THR A 59 1.18 3.19 23.49
CA THR A 59 0.97 4.58 23.92
C THR A 59 2.01 4.96 24.97
N ALA A 60 2.47 6.21 24.95
CA ALA A 60 3.26 6.76 26.05
C ALA A 60 3.01 8.26 26.19
N ARG A 61 3.22 8.78 27.40
CA ARG A 61 3.18 10.21 27.68
C ARG A 61 4.50 10.62 28.32
N VAL A 62 5.08 11.71 27.82
CA VAL A 62 6.31 12.29 28.35
C VAL A 62 6.05 13.73 28.77
N SER A 63 6.54 14.12 29.94
CA SER A 63 6.56 15.51 30.37
C SER A 63 7.80 16.20 29.80
N CYS A 64 7.61 17.11 28.85
CA CYS A 64 8.71 17.84 28.24
C CYS A 64 9.21 18.95 29.17
N SER A 65 10.53 19.08 29.32
CA SER A 65 11.19 20.18 30.01
C SER A 65 12.02 21.03 29.04
N ALA A 66 12.18 22.33 29.34
CA ALA A 66 12.96 23.24 28.50
C ALA A 66 14.47 22.90 28.46
N SER A 67 14.97 22.14 29.44
CA SER A 67 16.39 21.76 29.55
C SER A 67 16.76 20.50 28.79
N THR A 68 15.77 19.66 28.45
CA THR A 68 16.01 18.36 27.82
C THR A 68 15.45 18.38 26.41
N SER A 69 16.33 18.27 25.43
CA SER A 69 15.94 18.24 24.02
C SER A 69 15.75 16.83 23.49
N GLU A 70 16.20 15.77 24.18
CA GLU A 70 16.15 14.39 23.70
C GLU A 70 15.54 13.45 24.76
N TYR A 71 14.60 12.62 24.33
CA TYR A 71 13.82 11.71 25.17
C TYR A 71 13.83 10.32 24.54
N SER A 72 14.11 9.28 25.32
CA SER A 72 13.76 7.90 24.93
C SER A 72 12.58 7.46 25.79
N ILE A 73 11.51 7.00 25.14
CA ILE A 73 10.21 6.77 25.79
C ILE A 73 9.77 5.34 25.50
N PRO A 74 9.65 4.47 26.51
CA PRO A 74 9.05 3.16 26.33
C PRO A 74 7.56 3.30 26.06
N LEU A 75 7.04 2.52 25.10
CA LEU A 75 5.62 2.49 24.78
C LEU A 75 4.91 1.38 25.57
N GLU A 76 3.77 1.71 26.16
CA GLU A 76 2.88 0.76 26.80
C GLU A 76 2.02 0.08 25.72
N SER A 77 2.16 -1.24 25.57
CA SER A 77 1.33 -2.03 24.67
C SER A 77 -0.06 -2.24 25.28
N PRO A 78 -1.16 -1.99 24.56
CA PRO A 78 -2.51 -2.30 25.04
C PRO A 78 -2.81 -3.81 25.04
N LEU A 79 -1.97 -4.64 24.42
CA LEU A 79 -2.07 -6.10 24.48
C LEU A 79 -1.26 -6.60 25.69
N GLU A 80 -1.94 -6.80 26.81
CA GLU A 80 -1.37 -7.44 28.01
C GLU A 80 -1.22 -8.95 27.77
N GLY A 81 -0.03 -9.37 27.34
CA GLY A 81 0.32 -10.79 27.17
C GLY A 81 1.83 -11.00 27.18
N GLU A 82 2.28 -12.15 27.70
CA GLU A 82 3.68 -12.59 27.71
C GLU A 82 4.24 -12.62 26.28
N GLY A 83 4.82 -11.50 25.85
CA GLY A 83 5.23 -11.30 24.46
C GLY A 83 5.38 -9.84 24.06
N SER A 84 5.12 -8.87 24.95
CA SER A 84 5.34 -7.44 24.64
C SER A 84 6.81 -7.19 24.31
N THR A 85 7.12 -7.08 23.03
CA THR A 85 8.38 -6.53 22.54
C THR A 85 8.56 -5.15 23.17
N GLY A 86 9.71 -4.89 23.81
CA GLY A 86 10.02 -3.58 24.38
C GLY A 86 10.08 -2.52 23.28
N MET A 87 8.95 -1.88 23.00
CA MET A 87 8.87 -0.79 22.03
C MET A 87 9.36 0.50 22.68
N GLU A 88 10.25 1.22 22.02
CA GLU A 88 10.73 2.52 22.46
C GLU A 88 10.72 3.53 21.31
N VAL A 89 10.52 4.81 21.65
CA VAL A 89 10.57 5.92 20.70
C VAL A 89 11.52 6.99 21.22
N GLY A 90 12.53 7.31 20.41
CA GLY A 90 13.41 8.45 20.61
C GLY A 90 12.82 9.73 20.00
N LEU A 91 12.60 10.76 20.80
CA LEU A 91 12.12 12.08 20.37
C LEU A 91 13.16 13.15 20.63
N ARG A 92 13.34 14.06 19.67
CA ARG A 92 14.08 15.31 19.87
C ARG A 92 13.14 16.51 19.74
N LEU A 93 13.04 17.32 20.79
CA LEU A 93 12.23 18.52 20.84
C LEU A 93 13.10 19.75 20.60
N SER A 94 12.77 20.54 19.59
CA SER A 94 13.29 21.89 19.39
C SER A 94 12.16 22.88 19.61
N GLY A 95 12.42 23.94 20.37
CA GLY A 95 11.44 25.01 20.56
C GLY A 95 11.09 25.63 19.22
N ALA A 96 9.79 25.66 18.90
CA ALA A 96 9.29 26.45 17.77
C ALA A 96 9.48 27.92 18.10
N GLY A 97 10.63 28.48 17.75
CA GLY A 97 10.73 29.92 17.53
C GLY A 97 9.63 30.30 16.54
N ALA A 98 8.77 31.23 16.94
CA ALA A 98 7.86 31.90 16.02
C ALA A 98 8.65 32.30 14.76
N ASP A 99 8.12 31.94 13.59
CA ASP A 99 8.58 32.30 12.24
C ASP A 99 9.56 31.39 11.46
N ALA A 100 9.85 30.15 11.88
CA ALA A 100 10.83 29.31 11.14
C ALA A 100 10.42 27.89 10.71
N SER A 101 9.17 27.45 10.86
CA SER A 101 8.77 26.05 10.55
C SER A 101 7.87 25.86 9.33
N HIS A 102 7.36 26.94 8.73
CA HIS A 102 6.78 26.87 7.38
C HIS A 102 7.87 26.92 6.30
N SER A 103 8.99 27.61 6.54
CA SER A 103 10.00 27.82 5.49
C SER A 103 10.75 26.56 5.11
N ALA A 104 11.24 25.73 6.04
CA ALA A 104 12.13 24.62 5.65
C ALA A 104 11.42 23.49 4.89
N ALA A 105 10.18 23.17 5.26
CA ALA A 105 9.38 22.15 4.57
C ALA A 105 8.85 22.67 3.22
N GLU A 106 8.33 23.91 3.19
CA GLU A 106 7.90 24.55 1.94
C GLU A 106 9.09 24.81 1.01
N GLU A 107 10.28 25.12 1.54
CA GLU A 107 11.48 25.37 0.74
C GLU A 107 12.05 24.07 0.18
N LEU A 108 11.97 22.95 0.91
CA LEU A 108 12.30 21.64 0.38
C LEU A 108 11.30 21.20 -0.71
N GLU A 109 10.01 21.41 -0.48
CA GLU A 109 8.95 21.10 -1.46
C GLU A 109 9.07 21.98 -2.70
N LYS A 110 9.28 23.28 -2.53
CA LYS A 110 9.51 24.24 -3.61
C LYS A 110 10.77 23.91 -4.42
N ARG A 111 11.87 23.51 -3.77
CA ARG A 111 13.08 23.05 -4.48
C ARG A 111 12.81 21.79 -5.29
N ARG A 112 12.06 20.82 -4.75
CA ARG A 112 11.67 19.61 -5.49
C ARG A 112 10.75 19.94 -6.66
N GLU A 113 9.82 20.88 -6.49
CA GLU A 113 8.98 21.36 -7.58
C GLU A 113 9.78 22.08 -8.67
N GLU A 114 10.75 22.92 -8.28
CA GLU A 114 11.64 23.62 -9.20
C GLU A 114 12.53 22.63 -9.96
N ASP A 115 13.08 21.62 -9.29
CA ASP A 115 13.86 20.55 -9.91
C ASP A 115 13.01 19.77 -10.94
N ALA A 116 11.79 19.38 -10.57
CA ALA A 116 10.87 18.69 -11.47
C ALA A 116 10.47 19.57 -12.68
N LYS A 117 10.17 20.86 -12.46
CA LYS A 117 9.88 21.83 -13.53
C LYS A 117 11.07 21.98 -14.47
N SER A 118 12.27 22.15 -13.93
CA SER A 118 13.50 22.27 -14.72
C SER A 118 13.77 21.02 -15.56
N TYR A 119 13.49 19.83 -15.03
CA TYR A 119 13.62 18.58 -15.77
C TYR A 119 12.63 18.52 -16.94
N LEU A 120 11.35 18.83 -16.71
CA LEU A 120 10.33 18.83 -17.74
C LEU A 120 10.63 19.85 -18.86
N GLU A 121 11.13 21.04 -18.50
CA GLU A 121 11.53 22.07 -19.46
C GLU A 121 12.79 21.69 -20.23
N LYS A 122 13.83 21.18 -19.56
CA LYS A 122 15.07 20.73 -20.17
C LYS A 122 14.84 19.64 -21.21
N HIS A 123 13.91 18.73 -20.95
CA HIS A 123 13.52 17.68 -21.89
C HIS A 123 12.40 18.11 -22.87
N GLY A 124 11.95 19.37 -22.80
CA GLY A 124 10.91 19.92 -23.67
C GLY A 124 9.56 19.19 -23.56
N LEU A 125 9.31 18.53 -22.43
CA LEU A 125 8.11 17.74 -22.17
C LEU A 125 6.90 18.65 -21.95
N THR A 126 7.06 19.80 -21.29
CA THR A 126 5.97 20.75 -21.03
C THR A 126 5.35 21.25 -22.35
N SER A 127 6.17 21.75 -23.27
CA SER A 127 5.72 22.21 -24.59
C SER A 127 5.13 21.08 -25.43
N PHE A 128 5.63 19.86 -25.26
CA PHE A 128 5.13 18.71 -25.98
C PHE A 128 3.74 18.25 -25.51
N MET A 129 3.56 18.15 -24.20
CA MET A 129 2.28 17.76 -23.60
C MET A 129 1.20 18.79 -23.93
N GLN A 130 1.55 20.08 -23.90
CA GLN A 130 0.65 21.14 -24.34
C GLN A 130 0.23 20.99 -25.81
N PHE A 131 1.19 20.69 -26.70
CA PHE A 131 0.91 20.42 -28.11
C PHE A 131 0.06 19.17 -28.32
N LEU A 132 0.32 18.09 -27.58
CA LEU A 132 -0.46 16.84 -27.64
C LEU A 132 -1.93 17.10 -27.27
N ILE A 133 -2.16 17.82 -26.17
CA ILE A 133 -3.51 18.15 -25.71
C ILE A 133 -4.22 19.04 -26.73
N GLN A 134 -3.56 20.09 -27.24
CA GLN A 134 -4.14 20.97 -28.25
C GLN A 134 -4.48 20.23 -29.56
N SER A 135 -3.61 19.32 -30.00
CA SER A 135 -3.85 18.50 -31.18
C SER A 135 -5.02 17.54 -30.97
N LEU A 136 -5.11 16.93 -29.78
CA LEU A 136 -6.21 16.05 -29.40
C LEU A 136 -7.55 16.79 -29.32
N MET A 137 -7.55 18.01 -28.78
CA MET A 137 -8.74 18.87 -28.75
C MET A 137 -9.18 19.32 -30.13
N LYS A 138 -8.24 19.54 -31.06
CA LYS A 138 -8.52 20.00 -32.42
C LYS A 138 -9.06 18.88 -33.30
N ASP A 139 -8.37 17.74 -33.31
CA ASP A 139 -8.67 16.64 -34.25
C ASP A 139 -9.75 15.71 -33.71
N LYS A 140 -10.02 15.75 -32.40
CA LYS A 140 -11.04 14.97 -31.67
C LYS A 140 -11.22 13.55 -32.23
N PRO A 141 -10.15 12.73 -32.24
CA PRO A 141 -10.18 11.41 -32.83
C PRO A 141 -11.09 10.45 -32.04
N GLU A 142 -11.64 9.45 -32.72
CA GLU A 142 -12.45 8.40 -32.08
C GLU A 142 -11.66 7.57 -31.05
N ASP A 143 -10.35 7.40 -31.27
CA ASP A 143 -9.44 6.70 -30.35
C ASP A 143 -8.29 7.64 -29.91
N PRO A 144 -8.42 8.31 -28.75
CA PRO A 144 -7.45 9.29 -28.27
C PRO A 144 -6.10 8.65 -27.91
N TYR A 145 -6.09 7.41 -27.41
CA TYR A 145 -4.85 6.76 -26.95
C TYR A 145 -3.97 6.32 -28.13
N LYS A 146 -4.55 5.74 -29.18
CA LYS A 146 -3.80 5.42 -30.41
C LYS A 146 -3.26 6.68 -31.10
N PHE A 147 -4.03 7.76 -31.08
CA PHE A 147 -3.58 9.04 -31.64
C PHE A 147 -2.37 9.60 -30.87
N LEU A 148 -2.42 9.62 -29.54
CA LEU A 148 -1.29 10.05 -28.70
C LEU A 148 -0.05 9.20 -28.94
N GLN A 149 -0.18 7.87 -29.01
CA GLN A 149 0.94 6.96 -29.31
C GLN A 149 1.63 7.34 -30.62
N ARG A 150 0.86 7.54 -31.70
CA ARG A 150 1.40 7.96 -33.01
C ARG A 150 2.14 9.29 -32.94
N GLN A 151 1.61 10.26 -32.19
CA GLN A 151 2.24 11.59 -32.04
C GLN A 151 3.57 11.51 -31.27
N VAL A 152 3.64 10.68 -30.23
CA VAL A 152 4.89 10.41 -29.49
C VAL A 152 5.93 9.74 -30.39
N THR A 153 5.55 8.67 -31.10
CA THR A 153 6.45 7.98 -32.05
C THR A 153 6.96 8.92 -33.14
N LYS A 154 6.07 9.78 -33.69
CA LYS A 154 6.44 10.77 -34.70
C LYS A 154 7.47 11.78 -34.17
N LYS A 155 7.29 12.26 -32.93
CA LYS A 155 8.26 13.20 -32.32
C LYS A 155 9.61 12.53 -32.04
N MET A 156 9.61 11.26 -31.63
CA MET A 156 10.86 10.50 -31.45
C MET A 156 11.64 10.42 -32.77
N MET A 157 10.99 10.08 -33.88
CA MET A 157 11.63 10.07 -35.20
C MET A 157 12.21 11.44 -35.60
N ILE A 158 11.49 12.53 -35.32
CA ILE A 158 11.95 13.89 -35.64
C ILE A 158 13.12 14.33 -34.75
N ALA A 159 13.10 13.94 -33.48
CA ALA A 159 14.18 14.25 -32.54
C ALA A 159 15.51 13.58 -32.96
N GLU A 160 15.43 12.34 -33.48
CA GLU A 160 16.62 11.63 -34.00
C GLU A 160 17.14 12.22 -35.32
N LEU A 161 16.25 12.78 -36.15
CA LEU A 161 16.64 13.49 -37.38
C LEU A 161 17.29 14.86 -37.13
N SER A 162 17.08 15.47 -35.95
CA SER A 162 17.56 16.81 -35.62
C SER A 162 18.92 16.85 -34.92
N SER A 163 19.47 15.72 -34.45
CA SER A 163 20.85 15.62 -33.95
C SER A 163 21.79 15.27 -35.10
N GLY A 164 22.30 16.30 -35.79
CA GLY A 164 22.87 16.19 -37.13
C GLY A 164 24.13 15.33 -37.32
N GLY A 165 24.17 14.62 -38.45
CA GLY A 165 25.37 14.02 -39.05
C GLY A 165 25.07 13.13 -40.26
N SER A 166 25.13 13.70 -41.48
CA SER A 166 25.15 13.06 -42.82
C SER A 166 24.70 11.59 -42.88
N ALA A 167 23.38 11.37 -42.92
CA ALA A 167 22.79 10.05 -42.74
C ALA A 167 22.62 9.22 -44.03
N ASP A 168 22.43 9.79 -45.22
CA ASP A 168 21.99 8.94 -46.35
C ASP A 168 22.96 7.82 -46.77
N GLN A 169 24.26 7.98 -46.56
CA GLN A 169 25.24 6.91 -46.84
C GLN A 169 25.47 5.96 -45.65
N LYS A 170 25.22 6.42 -44.42
CA LYS A 170 25.34 5.59 -43.20
C LYS A 170 24.04 4.89 -42.85
N LEU A 171 22.90 5.40 -43.26
CA LEU A 171 21.58 4.84 -43.02
C LEU A 171 21.38 3.58 -43.85
N GLU A 172 21.86 3.52 -45.10
CA GLU A 172 21.85 2.29 -45.91
C GLU A 172 22.80 1.22 -45.31
N GLU A 173 23.96 1.64 -44.79
CA GLU A 173 24.92 0.75 -44.13
C GLU A 173 24.41 0.24 -42.77
N VAL A 174 23.68 1.07 -42.03
CA VAL A 174 23.10 0.73 -40.71
C VAL A 174 21.77 0.00 -40.85
N LEU A 175 20.96 0.27 -41.88
CA LEU A 175 19.77 -0.51 -42.20
C LEU A 175 20.13 -1.90 -42.73
N SER A 176 21.21 -2.05 -43.50
CA SER A 176 21.69 -3.39 -43.89
C SER A 176 22.31 -4.16 -42.71
N LYS A 177 23.00 -3.49 -41.77
CA LYS A 177 23.50 -4.10 -40.53
C LYS A 177 22.36 -4.45 -39.56
N LEU A 178 21.39 -3.56 -39.32
CA LEU A 178 20.23 -3.83 -38.45
C LEU A 178 19.27 -4.87 -39.05
N SER A 179 19.05 -4.87 -40.37
CA SER A 179 18.25 -5.91 -41.01
C SER A 179 18.95 -7.27 -41.01
N SER A 180 20.29 -7.30 -40.90
CA SER A 180 21.07 -8.54 -40.76
C SER A 180 21.19 -8.98 -39.30
N GLU A 181 21.24 -8.06 -38.33
CA GLU A 181 21.48 -8.38 -36.91
C GLU A 181 20.20 -8.52 -36.07
N VAL A 182 19.06 -7.94 -36.49
CA VAL A 182 17.80 -8.07 -35.71
C VAL A 182 17.08 -9.40 -35.97
N THR A 183 17.49 -10.17 -36.97
CA THR A 183 17.00 -11.55 -37.16
C THR A 183 17.81 -12.61 -36.40
N ASP A 184 18.94 -12.27 -35.78
CA ASP A 184 19.84 -13.27 -35.17
C ASP A 184 20.20 -13.06 -33.66
N CYS A 185 19.59 -12.10 -32.96
CA CYS A 185 20.02 -11.79 -31.57
C CYS A 185 19.26 -12.49 -30.43
N VAL A 186 18.38 -13.46 -30.69
CA VAL A 186 18.03 -14.47 -29.67
C VAL A 186 18.09 -15.84 -30.32
N PRO A 187 19.16 -16.64 -30.08
CA PRO A 187 19.22 -18.01 -30.57
C PRO A 187 17.94 -18.75 -30.15
N ALA A 188 17.28 -19.43 -31.09
CA ALA A 188 16.06 -20.18 -30.81
C ALA A 188 16.23 -21.17 -29.63
N GLU A 189 17.47 -21.63 -29.39
CA GLU A 189 17.86 -22.44 -28.23
C GLU A 189 17.64 -21.73 -26.89
N GLN A 190 17.96 -20.43 -26.77
CA GLN A 190 17.76 -19.68 -25.52
C GLN A 190 16.29 -19.46 -25.19
N LEU A 191 15.45 -19.27 -26.21
CA LEU A 191 13.99 -19.18 -26.01
C LEU A 191 13.41 -20.52 -25.57
N HIS A 192 13.89 -21.62 -26.15
CA HIS A 192 13.47 -22.95 -25.75
C HIS A 192 13.90 -23.27 -24.31
N ASP A 193 15.12 -22.90 -23.91
CA ASP A 193 15.61 -23.08 -22.54
C ASP A 193 14.81 -22.24 -21.53
N LEU A 194 14.50 -20.99 -21.87
CA LEU A 194 13.65 -20.13 -21.03
C LEU A 194 12.22 -20.68 -20.90
N GLN A 195 11.66 -21.21 -21.99
CA GLN A 195 10.34 -21.84 -21.96
C GLN A 195 10.36 -23.08 -21.06
N LYS A 196 11.38 -23.93 -21.19
CA LYS A 196 11.56 -25.12 -20.36
C LYS A 196 11.71 -24.76 -18.87
N GLN A 197 12.49 -23.73 -18.54
CA GLN A 197 12.61 -23.23 -17.18
C GLN A 197 11.28 -22.71 -16.64
N ALA A 198 10.51 -21.98 -17.46
CA ALA A 198 9.19 -21.51 -17.06
C ALA A 198 8.21 -22.66 -16.80
N GLU A 199 8.28 -23.73 -17.58
CA GLU A 199 7.48 -24.95 -17.38
C GLU A 199 7.88 -25.67 -16.08
N GLU A 200 9.18 -25.87 -15.83
CA GLU A 200 9.71 -26.49 -14.61
C GLU A 200 9.32 -25.69 -13.35
N VAL A 201 9.49 -24.37 -13.38
CA VAL A 201 9.07 -23.49 -12.29
C VAL A 201 7.56 -23.56 -12.09
N GLY A 202 6.78 -23.59 -13.17
CA GLY A 202 5.32 -23.72 -13.11
C GLY A 202 4.87 -25.05 -12.49
N GLU A 203 5.54 -26.15 -12.79
CA GLU A 203 5.27 -27.46 -12.15
C GLU A 203 5.63 -27.45 -10.67
N GLN A 204 6.78 -26.87 -10.30
CA GLN A 204 7.17 -26.74 -8.91
C GLN A 204 6.15 -25.94 -8.10
N LEU A 205 5.69 -24.79 -8.62
CA LEU A 205 4.65 -24.01 -7.95
C LEU A 205 3.33 -24.79 -7.77
N ARG A 206 2.95 -25.64 -8.74
CA ARG A 206 1.75 -26.47 -8.61
C ARG A 206 1.91 -27.52 -7.51
N LYS A 207 3.11 -28.09 -7.38
CA LYS A 207 3.44 -29.05 -6.32
C LYS A 207 3.40 -28.37 -4.95
N ASP A 208 4.05 -27.22 -4.80
CA ASP A 208 4.11 -26.48 -3.54
C ASP A 208 2.71 -26.02 -3.10
N ASN A 209 1.88 -25.52 -4.03
CA ASN A 209 0.49 -25.16 -3.74
C ASN A 209 -0.36 -26.36 -3.29
N LYS A 210 -0.08 -27.57 -3.81
CA LYS A 210 -0.75 -28.79 -3.40
C LYS A 210 -0.34 -29.18 -1.96
N GLU A 211 0.95 -29.15 -1.66
CA GLU A 211 1.47 -29.42 -0.31
C GLU A 211 0.94 -28.42 0.73
N LEU A 212 0.83 -27.14 0.36
CA LEU A 212 0.23 -26.11 1.21
C LEU A 212 -1.25 -26.38 1.51
N ARG A 213 -2.02 -26.90 0.54
CA ARG A 213 -3.41 -27.28 0.77
C ARG A 213 -3.52 -28.50 1.70
N GLU A 214 -2.69 -29.51 1.51
CA GLU A 214 -2.67 -30.69 2.37
C GLU A 214 -2.28 -30.36 3.81
N THR A 215 -1.29 -29.49 4.01
CA THR A 215 -0.89 -29.01 5.35
C THR A 215 -1.98 -28.16 6.02
N LEU A 216 -2.67 -27.31 5.25
CA LEU A 216 -3.83 -26.56 5.74
C LEU A 216 -4.94 -27.50 6.22
N ASP A 217 -5.28 -28.54 5.46
CA ASP A 217 -6.33 -29.50 5.81
C ASP A 217 -5.97 -30.33 7.04
N MET A 218 -4.69 -30.70 7.18
CA MET A 218 -4.16 -31.35 8.39
C MET A 218 -4.30 -30.43 9.61
N LEU A 219 -3.89 -29.16 9.49
CA LEU A 219 -3.95 -28.20 10.59
C LEU A 219 -5.40 -27.92 11.01
N LYS A 220 -6.31 -27.78 10.04
CA LYS A 220 -7.76 -27.65 10.29
C LYS A 220 -8.31 -28.84 11.05
N SER A 221 -7.94 -30.05 10.66
CA SER A 221 -8.38 -31.27 11.34
C SER A 221 -7.88 -31.32 12.78
N ARG A 222 -6.60 -31.00 13.00
CA ARG A 222 -6.01 -30.93 14.35
C ARG A 222 -6.69 -29.88 15.23
N TYR A 223 -6.98 -28.70 14.67
CA TYR A 223 -7.67 -27.63 15.39
C TYR A 223 -9.09 -28.04 15.79
N ARG A 224 -9.84 -28.71 14.91
CA ARG A 224 -11.17 -29.25 15.24
C ARG A 224 -11.10 -30.29 16.36
N SER A 225 -10.11 -31.18 16.34
CA SER A 225 -9.90 -32.15 17.42
C SER A 225 -9.59 -31.47 18.76
N LEU A 226 -8.73 -30.44 18.77
CA LEU A 226 -8.43 -29.66 19.97
C LEU A 226 -9.64 -28.92 20.53
N ILE A 227 -10.50 -28.37 19.66
CA ILE A 227 -11.76 -27.75 20.10
C ILE A 227 -12.68 -28.79 20.76
N ALA A 228 -12.80 -29.98 20.16
CA ALA A 228 -13.62 -31.06 20.72
C ALA A 228 -13.08 -31.52 22.09
N GLU A 229 -11.77 -31.75 22.20
CA GLU A 229 -11.11 -32.14 23.45
C GLU A 229 -11.27 -31.06 24.54
N ASN A 230 -11.08 -29.78 24.19
CA ASN A 230 -11.30 -28.68 25.13
C ASN A 230 -12.76 -28.57 25.57
N SER A 231 -13.71 -28.83 24.67
CA SER A 231 -15.14 -28.86 25.01
C SER A 231 -15.47 -30.00 25.98
N GLU A 232 -14.89 -31.17 25.79
CA GLU A 232 -15.05 -32.31 26.71
C GLU A 232 -14.45 -32.02 28.09
N LEU A 233 -13.25 -31.44 28.13
CA LEU A 233 -12.60 -31.02 29.38
C LEU A 233 -13.44 -29.96 30.12
N ALA A 234 -14.01 -28.99 29.41
CA ALA A 234 -14.89 -27.98 30.00
C ALA A 234 -16.15 -28.59 30.62
N GLN A 235 -16.73 -29.61 29.97
CA GLN A 235 -17.89 -30.34 30.52
C GLN A 235 -17.52 -31.12 31.79
N GLN A 236 -16.37 -31.79 31.82
CA GLN A 236 -15.89 -32.52 33.01
C GLN A 236 -15.62 -31.60 34.21
N VAL A 237 -15.12 -30.38 33.97
CA VAL A 237 -14.90 -29.39 35.03
C VAL A 237 -16.23 -28.81 35.55
N GLY A 238 -17.22 -28.61 34.67
CA GLY A 238 -18.56 -28.14 35.05
C GLY A 238 -19.34 -29.12 35.93
N GLU A 239 -19.11 -30.42 35.80
CA GLU A 239 -19.74 -31.44 36.65
C GLU A 239 -19.09 -31.57 38.04
N ALA A 240 -17.88 -31.01 38.23
CA ALA A 240 -17.09 -31.19 39.45
C ALA A 240 -17.07 -29.98 40.41
N GLY A 241 -17.67 -28.83 40.07
CA GLY A 241 -17.53 -27.60 40.86
C GLY A 241 -18.76 -26.71 40.94
N GLU A 242 -19.44 -26.70 42.09
CA GLU A 242 -20.27 -25.57 42.55
C GLU A 242 -19.36 -24.35 42.79
N GLY A 243 -19.17 -23.52 41.77
CA GLY A 243 -18.38 -22.29 41.83
C GLY A 243 -18.94 -21.22 40.89
N SER A 244 -19.84 -20.40 41.42
CA SER A 244 -20.61 -19.34 40.73
C SER A 244 -19.80 -18.38 39.84
N ASP A 245 -18.49 -18.19 40.09
CA ASP A 245 -17.67 -17.22 39.34
C ASP A 245 -17.02 -17.80 38.08
N LEU A 246 -16.94 -19.13 37.94
CA LEU A 246 -16.38 -19.78 36.74
C LEU A 246 -17.37 -19.84 35.55
N VAL A 247 -18.67 -19.77 35.84
CA VAL A 247 -19.74 -19.83 34.84
C VAL A 247 -19.72 -18.60 33.92
N SER A 248 -19.39 -17.41 34.45
CA SER A 248 -19.26 -16.20 33.63
C SER A 248 -18.12 -16.29 32.63
N MET A 249 -16.99 -16.89 33.00
CA MET A 249 -15.85 -17.06 32.09
C MET A 249 -16.10 -18.17 31.05
N GLN A 250 -16.88 -19.20 31.40
CA GLN A 250 -17.31 -20.24 30.46
C GLN A 250 -18.22 -19.68 29.34
N ASP A 251 -19.11 -18.74 29.66
CA ASP A 251 -19.98 -18.10 28.66
C ASP A 251 -19.18 -17.22 27.67
N ASP A 252 -18.15 -16.51 28.15
CA ASP A 252 -17.29 -15.69 27.30
C ASP A 252 -16.38 -16.56 26.40
N VAL A 253 -15.87 -17.67 26.91
CA VAL A 253 -15.13 -18.65 26.10
C VAL A 253 -16.05 -19.30 25.07
N GLY A 254 -17.30 -19.63 25.43
CA GLY A 254 -18.31 -20.14 24.50
C GLY A 254 -18.59 -19.18 23.35
N LYS A 255 -18.74 -17.88 23.65
CA LYS A 255 -18.89 -16.82 22.65
C LYS A 255 -17.68 -16.74 21.71
N MET A 256 -16.46 -16.71 22.24
CA MET A 256 -15.25 -16.69 21.41
C MET A 256 -15.11 -17.93 20.52
N VAL A 257 -15.48 -19.11 21.01
CA VAL A 257 -15.47 -20.34 20.20
C VAL A 257 -16.49 -20.25 19.07
N SER A 258 -17.68 -19.70 19.32
CA SER A 258 -18.70 -19.51 18.28
C SER A 258 -18.32 -18.45 17.24
N GLU A 259 -17.67 -17.35 17.62
CA GLU A 259 -17.13 -16.35 16.69
C GLU A 259 -16.00 -16.93 15.84
N ASN A 260 -15.08 -17.70 16.43
CA ASN A 260 -14.02 -18.37 15.69
C ASN A 260 -14.56 -19.42 14.71
N ALA A 261 -15.61 -20.15 15.08
CA ALA A 261 -16.28 -21.08 14.16
C ALA A 261 -16.91 -20.35 12.96
N LEU A 262 -17.46 -19.16 13.17
CA LEU A 262 -17.99 -18.29 12.12
C LEU A 262 -16.89 -17.78 11.18
N LEU A 263 -15.78 -17.28 11.73
CA LEU A 263 -14.62 -16.82 10.94
C LEU A 263 -14.02 -17.94 10.09
N VAL A 264 -13.91 -19.15 10.65
CA VAL A 264 -13.44 -20.32 9.89
C VAL A 264 -14.41 -20.68 8.76
N SER A 265 -15.72 -20.54 8.96
CA SER A 265 -16.72 -20.78 7.91
C SER A 265 -16.65 -19.74 6.79
N GLU A 266 -16.41 -18.48 7.12
CA GLU A 266 -16.32 -17.36 6.18
C GLU A 266 -15.06 -17.46 5.31
N LEU A 267 -13.93 -17.90 5.90
CA LEU A 267 -12.70 -18.20 5.16
C LEU A 267 -12.81 -19.42 4.23
N THR A 268 -13.81 -20.28 4.41
CA THR A 268 -14.07 -21.43 3.52
C THR A 268 -15.08 -21.16 2.40
N SER A 269 -15.72 -19.99 2.38
CA SER A 269 -16.74 -19.62 1.39
C SER A 269 -16.21 -18.79 0.20
N ASN A 270 -14.91 -18.47 0.18
CA ASN A 270 -14.20 -17.82 -0.94
C ASN A 270 -13.25 -18.79 -1.63
#